data_AF-A0A949WLU2-F1
#
_entry.id   AF-A0A949WLU2-F1
#
_cell.length_a   1.000
_cell.length_b   1.000
_cell.length_c   1.000
_cell.angle_alpha   90.00
_cell.angle_beta   90.00
_cell.angle_gamma   90.00
#
_symmetry.space_group_name_H-M   'P 1'
#
loop_
_entity.id
_entity.type
_entity.pdbx_description
1 polymer ?
#
loop_
_entity_poly.entity_id
_entity_poly.type
_entity_poly.pdbx_seq_one_letter_code
_entity_poly.pdbx_strand_id
1 'polypeptide(L)'
;MTKNNCCSQSEFNSGEHKQKTPLFYRLIHNEWVETVKNLTGAEIKVLYYLRSLDPFGDRHLEYSITEMAKELNISKGAASKAVKKLDHVGLIEAQISKVRIKITTDQYKNTEFPIGNKVSYRKPKFRRGNLGFL
;
A
#
# COMPACT_ATOMS: atom_id res chain seq x y z
N MET A 1 67.06 23.95 -17.61
CA MET A 1 66.21 25.15 -17.73
C MET A 1 64.77 24.75 -17.43
N THR A 2 64.37 25.03 -16.20
CA THR A 2 63.04 24.86 -15.62
C THR A 2 62.07 25.89 -16.20
N LYS A 3 60.92 25.47 -16.69
CA LYS A 3 59.78 26.37 -16.94
C LYS A 3 58.63 25.95 -16.03
N ASN A 4 58.51 26.69 -14.94
CA ASN A 4 57.33 26.73 -14.09
C ASN A 4 56.25 27.55 -14.80
N ASN A 5 55.04 27.01 -14.92
CA ASN A 5 53.80 27.76 -15.11
C ASN A 5 52.82 27.19 -14.07
N CYS A 6 52.74 27.74 -12.88
CA CYS A 6 51.97 28.93 -12.51
C CYS A 6 50.45 28.78 -12.76
N CYS A 7 49.80 28.24 -11.74
CA CYS A 7 48.55 28.68 -11.11
C CYS A 7 47.56 29.47 -11.99
N SER A 8 46.36 28.91 -12.15
CA SER A 8 45.12 29.64 -11.86
C SER A 8 44.08 28.61 -11.48
N GLN A 9 43.82 28.51 -10.18
CA GLN A 9 42.64 27.84 -9.65
C GLN A 9 41.42 28.57 -10.20
N SER A 10 40.68 27.95 -11.10
CA SER A 10 39.35 28.42 -11.46
C SER A 10 38.41 28.04 -10.33
N GLU A 11 38.00 29.05 -9.59
CA GLU A 11 37.02 29.04 -8.52
C GLU A 11 35.79 28.21 -8.90
N PHE A 12 35.54 27.14 -8.14
CA PHE A 12 34.28 26.40 -8.15
C PHE A 12 33.20 27.32 -7.58
N ASN A 13 32.56 28.09 -8.46
CA ASN A 13 31.30 28.75 -8.14
C ASN A 13 30.22 27.66 -8.01
N SER A 14 30.03 27.17 -6.79
CA SER A 14 28.87 26.39 -6.38
C SER A 14 27.64 27.31 -6.31
N GLY A 15 27.23 27.80 -7.47
CA GLY A 15 25.85 28.23 -7.67
C GLY A 15 24.99 26.98 -7.75
N GLU A 16 24.07 26.81 -6.81
CA GLU A 16 23.03 25.78 -6.92
C GLU A 16 22.24 26.02 -8.21
N HIS A 17 22.66 25.37 -9.29
CA HIS A 17 21.82 25.19 -10.45
C HIS A 17 20.69 24.24 -10.02
N LYS A 18 19.60 24.82 -9.51
CA LYS A 18 18.29 24.15 -9.48
C LYS A 18 18.04 23.69 -10.90
N GLN A 19 18.34 22.43 -11.18
CA GLN A 19 18.04 21.82 -12.46
C GLN A 19 16.53 21.98 -12.64
N LYS A 20 16.14 22.77 -13.65
CA LYS A 20 14.73 22.94 -13.98
C LYS A 20 14.26 21.55 -14.37
N THR A 21 13.41 20.94 -13.55
CA THR A 21 12.74 19.70 -13.92
C THR A 21 12.08 19.96 -15.28
N PRO A 22 12.30 19.09 -16.28
CA PRO A 22 11.69 19.27 -17.59
C PRO A 22 10.18 19.44 -17.39
N LEU A 23 9.50 20.20 -18.25
CA LEU A 23 8.06 20.43 -18.03
C LEU A 23 7.22 19.15 -18.13
N PHE A 24 7.73 18.10 -18.80
CA PHE A 24 6.98 16.88 -19.11
C PHE A 24 7.85 15.62 -18.99
N TYR A 25 7.30 14.58 -18.35
CA TYR A 25 7.91 13.26 -18.31
C TYR A 25 7.84 12.62 -19.70
N ARG A 26 8.98 12.32 -20.31
CA ARG A 26 9.02 11.66 -21.62
C ARG A 26 8.80 10.17 -21.45
N LEU A 27 7.79 9.65 -22.13
CA LEU A 27 7.50 8.22 -22.17
C LEU A 27 8.57 7.51 -23.02
N ILE A 28 9.49 6.77 -22.40
CA ILE A 28 10.52 6.00 -23.11
C ILE A 28 9.94 4.64 -23.48
N HIS A 29 10.04 4.26 -24.77
CA HIS A 29 9.45 3.01 -25.27
C HIS A 29 9.84 1.78 -24.44
N ASN A 30 11.13 1.62 -24.14
CA ASN A 30 11.64 0.46 -23.41
C ASN A 30 11.06 0.36 -21.99
N GLU A 31 10.99 1.48 -21.27
CA GLU A 31 10.39 1.54 -19.93
C GLU A 31 8.94 1.04 -19.95
N TRP A 32 8.18 1.43 -20.97
CA TRP A 32 6.78 1.02 -21.11
C TRP A 32 6.59 -0.43 -21.51
N VAL A 33 7.44 -0.95 -22.38
CA VAL A 33 7.37 -2.37 -22.77
C VAL A 33 7.58 -3.27 -21.55
N GLU A 34 8.51 -2.92 -20.66
CA GLU A 34 8.71 -3.65 -19.40
C GLU A 34 7.52 -3.50 -18.46
N THR A 35 7.02 -2.27 -18.31
CA THR A 35 5.87 -1.96 -17.45
C THR A 35 4.63 -2.74 -17.87
N VAL A 36 4.33 -2.81 -19.17
CA VAL A 36 3.16 -3.51 -19.73
C VAL A 36 3.28 -5.03 -19.62
N LYS A 37 4.49 -5.59 -19.65
CA LYS A 37 4.72 -7.03 -19.44
C LYS A 37 4.50 -7.46 -18.00
N ASN A 38 4.87 -6.60 -17.05
CA ASN A 38 4.88 -6.92 -15.62
C ASN A 38 3.55 -6.60 -14.91
N LEU A 39 2.75 -5.70 -15.47
CA LEU A 39 1.52 -5.20 -14.85
C LEU A 39 0.26 -5.63 -15.62
N THR A 40 -0.83 -5.76 -14.89
CA THR A 40 -2.16 -5.97 -15.44
C THR A 40 -2.73 -4.68 -16.05
N GLY A 41 -3.73 -4.81 -16.93
CA GLY A 41 -4.38 -3.65 -17.56
C GLY A 41 -4.97 -2.65 -16.57
N ALA A 42 -5.44 -3.08 -15.39
CA ALA A 42 -5.94 -2.18 -14.35
C ALA A 42 -4.80 -1.41 -13.66
N GLU A 43 -3.68 -2.08 -13.38
CA GLU A 43 -2.47 -1.46 -12.80
C GLU A 43 -1.88 -0.42 -13.73
N ILE A 44 -1.81 -0.72 -15.04
CA ILE A 44 -1.33 0.23 -16.06
C ILE A 44 -2.22 1.48 -16.10
N LYS A 45 -3.55 1.32 -16.08
CA LYS A 45 -4.48 2.45 -16.06
C LYS A 45 -4.28 3.34 -14.83
N VAL A 46 -4.12 2.74 -13.65
CA VAL A 46 -3.87 3.48 -12.41
C VAL A 46 -2.53 4.21 -12.45
N LEU A 47 -1.47 3.56 -12.96
CA LEU A 47 -0.16 4.18 -13.11
C LEU A 47 -0.20 5.39 -14.05
N TYR A 48 -0.88 5.27 -15.20
CA TYR A 48 -1.04 6.38 -16.14
C TYR A 48 -1.87 7.52 -15.55
N TYR A 49 -2.93 7.20 -14.81
CA TYR A 49 -3.74 8.19 -14.12
C TYR A 49 -2.87 9.03 -13.16
N LEU A 50 -2.09 8.37 -12.30
CA LEU A 50 -1.20 9.04 -11.36
C LEU A 50 -0.12 9.88 -12.08
N ARG A 51 0.52 9.33 -13.14
CA ARG A 51 1.51 10.06 -13.94
C ARG A 51 0.92 11.27 -14.70
N SER A 52 -0.37 11.27 -14.98
CA SER A 52 -1.03 12.43 -15.60
C SER A 52 -1.22 13.59 -14.60
N LEU A 53 -1.34 13.27 -13.31
CA LEU A 53 -1.48 14.24 -12.23
C LEU A 53 -0.12 14.76 -11.76
N ASP A 54 0.82 13.85 -11.54
CA ASP A 54 2.20 14.15 -11.19
C ASP A 54 3.19 13.34 -12.02
N PRO A 55 3.69 13.91 -13.15
CA PRO A 55 4.59 13.20 -14.03
C PRO A 55 5.95 12.86 -13.40
N PHE A 56 6.40 13.65 -12.42
CA PHE A 56 7.74 13.55 -11.83
C PHE A 56 7.77 12.96 -10.42
N GLY A 57 6.64 12.98 -9.70
CA GLY A 57 6.56 12.47 -8.33
C GLY A 57 7.10 13.43 -7.27
N ASP A 58 7.36 14.69 -7.64
CA ASP A 58 7.92 15.70 -6.74
C ASP A 58 6.93 16.15 -5.66
N ARG A 59 5.64 15.85 -5.85
CA ARG A 59 4.55 16.37 -5.02
C ARG A 59 3.88 15.25 -4.24
N HIS A 60 3.61 15.54 -2.96
CA HIS A 60 2.77 14.68 -2.13
C HIS A 60 1.31 14.96 -2.48
N LEU A 61 0.69 14.06 -3.24
CA LEU A 61 -0.73 14.16 -3.63
C LEU A 61 -1.59 13.26 -2.75
N GLU A 62 -2.63 13.84 -2.14
CA GLU A 62 -3.68 13.06 -1.48
C GLU A 62 -4.80 12.77 -2.49
N TYR A 63 -4.97 11.50 -2.85
CA TYR A 63 -6.04 11.07 -3.75
C TYR A 63 -6.92 9.98 -3.13
N SER A 64 -8.23 10.10 -3.36
CA SER A 64 -9.19 9.09 -2.94
C SER A 64 -9.24 7.93 -3.93
N ILE A 65 -8.95 6.71 -3.46
CA ILE A 65 -9.05 5.48 -4.26
C ILE A 65 -10.47 5.33 -4.84
N THR A 66 -11.50 5.78 -4.11
CA THR A 66 -12.89 5.64 -4.59
C THR A 66 -13.20 6.55 -5.76
N GLU A 67 -12.62 7.74 -5.81
CA GLU A 67 -12.80 8.70 -6.91
C GLU A 67 -12.03 8.23 -8.14
N MET A 68 -10.77 7.85 -7.95
CA MET A 68 -9.93 7.26 -8.99
C MET A 68 -10.59 6.03 -9.64
N ALA A 69 -11.14 5.13 -8.83
CA ALA A 69 -11.85 3.95 -9.34
C ALA A 69 -13.07 4.32 -10.20
N LYS A 70 -13.78 5.38 -9.82
CA LYS A 70 -14.97 5.89 -10.54
C LYS A 70 -14.57 6.52 -11.88
N GLU A 71 -13.51 7.34 -11.89
CA GLU A 71 -13.02 7.98 -13.11
C GLU A 71 -12.46 6.96 -14.11
N LEU A 72 -11.72 5.97 -13.62
CA LEU A 72 -11.13 4.91 -14.46
C LEU A 72 -12.12 3.80 -14.83
N ASN A 73 -13.36 3.85 -14.34
CA ASN A 73 -14.38 2.80 -14.51
C ASN A 73 -13.86 1.40 -14.12
N ILE A 74 -13.15 1.32 -13.00
CA ILE A 74 -12.65 0.06 -12.42
C ILE A 74 -13.26 -0.18 -11.05
N SER A 75 -13.28 -1.43 -10.59
CA SER A 75 -13.79 -1.73 -9.24
C SER A 75 -12.86 -1.14 -8.17
N LYS A 76 -13.43 -0.70 -7.04
CA LYS A 76 -12.65 -0.16 -5.91
C LYS A 76 -11.59 -1.14 -5.41
N GLY A 77 -11.92 -2.44 -5.41
CA GLY A 77 -10.98 -3.50 -5.03
C GLY A 77 -9.83 -3.65 -6.02
N ALA A 78 -10.09 -3.55 -7.33
CA ALA A 78 -9.06 -3.57 -8.35
C ALA A 78 -8.15 -2.34 -8.24
N ALA A 79 -8.70 -1.14 -8.04
CA ALA A 79 -7.92 0.07 -7.82
C ALA A 79 -7.03 -0.04 -6.57
N SER A 80 -7.59 -0.50 -5.44
CA SER A 80 -6.82 -0.69 -4.21
C SER A 80 -5.70 -1.72 -4.35
N LYS A 81 -5.98 -2.85 -5.02
CA LYS A 81 -4.97 -3.89 -5.30
C LYS A 81 -3.88 -3.36 -6.23
N ALA A 82 -4.26 -2.59 -7.25
CA ALA A 82 -3.33 -1.98 -8.19
C ALA A 82 -2.38 -1.02 -7.48
N VAL A 83 -2.89 -0.10 -6.66
CA VAL A 83 -2.06 0.84 -5.88
C VAL A 83 -1.05 0.08 -5.00
N LYS A 84 -1.50 -0.95 -4.27
CA LYS A 84 -0.60 -1.78 -3.45
C LYS A 84 0.46 -2.52 -4.27
N LYS A 85 0.10 -2.98 -5.48
CA LYS A 85 1.04 -3.68 -6.35
C LYS A 85 2.09 -2.72 -6.92
N LEU A 86 1.67 -1.53 -7.36
CA LEU A 86 2.56 -0.48 -7.86
C LEU A 86 3.56 -0.03 -6.78
N ASP A 87 3.09 0.10 -5.54
CA ASP A 87 3.91 0.40 -4.36
C ASP A 87 4.93 -0.71 -4.11
N HIS A 88 4.51 -1.98 -4.13
CA HIS A 88 5.43 -3.12 -4.00
C HIS A 88 6.48 -3.21 -5.12
N VAL A 89 6.16 -2.80 -6.35
CA VAL A 89 7.12 -2.78 -7.46
C VAL A 89 8.07 -1.58 -7.34
N GLY A 90 7.76 -0.58 -6.50
CA GLY A 90 8.55 0.63 -6.33
C GLY A 90 8.31 1.67 -7.43
N LEU A 91 7.16 1.61 -8.11
CA LEU A 91 6.78 2.61 -9.13
C LEU A 91 6.10 3.84 -8.53
N ILE A 92 5.49 3.68 -7.35
CA ILE A 92 4.86 4.76 -6.58
C ILE A 92 5.18 4.54 -5.11
N GLU A 93 5.08 5.59 -4.30
CA GLU A 93 5.06 5.47 -2.83
C GLU A 93 3.65 5.80 -2.34
N ALA A 94 2.96 4.80 -1.77
CA ALA A 94 1.58 4.95 -1.32
C ALA A 94 1.48 4.98 0.21
N GLN A 95 1.10 6.13 0.77
CA GLN A 95 0.87 6.28 2.21
C GLN A 95 -0.64 6.28 2.54
N ILE A 96 -1.02 5.55 3.59
CA ILE A 96 -2.42 5.48 4.05
C ILE A 96 -2.71 6.72 4.91
N SER A 97 -3.39 7.73 4.34
CA SER A 97 -3.67 9.00 5.04
C SER A 97 -4.90 8.93 6.00
N LYS A 98 -5.98 8.22 5.65
CA LYS A 98 -7.20 8.19 6.50
C LYS A 98 -7.79 6.81 6.74
N VAL A 99 -7.86 6.45 8.02
CA VAL A 99 -8.61 5.30 8.53
C VAL A 99 -9.38 5.74 9.78
N ARG A 100 -10.72 5.75 9.70
CA ARG A 100 -11.58 5.97 10.87
C ARG A 100 -12.10 4.62 11.37
N ILE A 101 -11.55 4.14 12.47
CA ILE A 101 -11.96 2.90 13.14
C ILE A 101 -12.64 3.27 14.46
N LYS A 102 -13.87 2.80 14.66
CA LYS A 102 -14.55 2.83 15.96
C LYS A 102 -14.88 1.39 16.33
N ILE A 103 -14.21 0.87 17.35
CA ILE A 103 -14.50 -0.44 17.92
C ILE A 103 -15.62 -0.24 18.95
N THR A 104 -16.71 -0.97 18.82
CA THR A 104 -17.84 -0.92 19.76
C THR A 104 -17.79 -2.14 20.66
N THR A 105 -17.36 -1.96 21.90
CA THR A 105 -17.18 -3.04 22.90
C THR A 105 -18.41 -3.24 23.78
N ASP A 106 -19.62 -3.24 23.20
CA ASP A 106 -20.84 -3.54 23.97
C ASP A 106 -21.04 -5.04 24.22
N GLN A 107 -20.18 -5.90 23.64
CA GLN A 107 -20.26 -7.36 23.79
C GLN A 107 -19.65 -7.92 25.09
N TYR A 108 -18.97 -7.09 25.89
CA TYR A 108 -18.35 -7.48 27.18
C TYR A 108 -19.01 -6.83 28.41
N LYS A 109 -20.30 -6.46 28.32
CA LYS A 109 -21.07 -6.00 29.49
C LYS A 109 -21.61 -7.13 30.37
N ASN A 110 -21.31 -8.40 30.06
CA ASN A 110 -21.46 -9.48 31.03
C ASN A 110 -20.19 -9.56 31.86
N THR A 111 -20.14 -8.74 32.91
CA THR A 111 -19.21 -8.87 34.03
C THR A 111 -19.46 -10.20 34.75
N GLU A 112 -18.94 -11.29 34.22
CA GLU A 112 -18.67 -12.52 34.97
C GLU A 112 -17.61 -13.31 34.22
N PHE A 113 -16.37 -13.23 34.69
CA PHE A 113 -15.35 -14.22 34.32
C PHE A 113 -15.93 -15.60 34.67
N PRO A 114 -15.77 -16.64 33.82
CA PRO A 114 -16.30 -17.96 34.13
C PRO A 114 -15.61 -18.51 35.40
N ILE A 115 -16.27 -18.35 36.54
CA ILE A 115 -15.84 -18.94 37.81
C ILE A 115 -16.11 -20.43 37.70
N GLY A 116 -15.04 -21.19 37.49
CA GLY A 116 -15.04 -22.64 37.61
C GLY A 116 -14.96 -23.36 36.28
N ASN A 117 -13.73 -23.50 35.76
CA ASN A 117 -13.45 -24.57 34.83
C ASN A 117 -13.59 -25.91 35.59
N LYS A 118 -14.75 -26.58 35.46
CA LYS A 118 -15.04 -27.89 36.06
C LYS A 118 -14.40 -29.02 35.24
N VAL A 119 -13.07 -29.04 35.15
CA VAL A 119 -12.39 -30.27 34.73
C VAL A 119 -12.32 -31.26 35.89
N SER A 120 -13.20 -32.25 35.77
CA SER A 120 -13.25 -33.59 36.38
C SER A 120 -13.21 -33.74 37.91
N TYR A 121 -14.38 -33.95 38.53
CA TYR A 121 -14.50 -34.88 39.65
C TYR A 121 -15.81 -35.68 39.58
N ARG A 122 -15.75 -36.84 38.89
CA ARG A 122 -16.34 -38.18 39.23
C ARG A 122 -17.83 -38.30 39.61
N LYS A 123 -18.61 -39.33 39.24
CA LYS A 123 -18.40 -40.64 38.58
C LYS A 123 -19.60 -40.91 37.64
N PRO A 124 -19.43 -41.60 36.49
CA PRO A 124 -20.56 -42.03 35.69
C PRO A 124 -21.41 -43.06 36.44
N LYS A 125 -22.72 -42.82 36.55
CA LYS A 125 -23.70 -43.80 37.01
C LYS A 125 -24.24 -44.54 35.78
N PHE A 126 -23.71 -45.73 35.51
CA PHE A 126 -24.32 -46.64 34.54
C PHE A 126 -25.69 -47.09 35.08
N ARG A 127 -26.75 -46.90 34.29
CA ARG A 127 -28.09 -47.39 34.66
C ARG A 127 -28.10 -48.92 34.56
N ARG A 128 -28.40 -49.60 35.67
CA ARG A 128 -28.72 -51.02 35.68
C ARG A 128 -30.14 -51.21 35.11
N GLY A 129 -30.24 -52.01 34.04
CA GLY A 129 -31.43 -52.80 33.67
C GLY A 129 -32.57 -52.07 32.95
N ASN A 130 -32.82 -52.43 31.69
CA ASN A 130 -34.12 -52.28 31.04
C ASN A 130 -35.12 -53.20 31.73
N LEU A 131 -36.25 -52.67 32.21
CA LEU A 131 -37.43 -53.44 32.55
C LEU A 131 -38.39 -53.42 31.35
N GLY A 132 -38.55 -54.58 30.71
CA GLY A 132 -39.79 -54.99 30.04
C GLY A 132 -40.01 -54.49 28.61
N PHE A 133 -39.57 -55.29 27.63
CA PHE A 133 -40.32 -55.48 26.38
C PHE A 133 -41.61 -56.23 26.73
N LEU A 134 -42.75 -55.75 26.23
CA LEU A 134 -44.02 -56.46 26.12
C LEU A 134 -44.23 -56.82 24.65
#